data_AF-A0A1F4QK42-F1
#
_entry.id   AF-A0A1F4QK42-F1
#
_cell.length_a   1.000
_cell.length_b   1.000
_cell.length_c   1.000
_cell.angle_alpha   90.00
_cell.angle_beta   90.00
_cell.angle_gamma   90.00
#
_symmetry.space_group_name_H-M   'P 1'
#
loop_
_entity.id
_entity.type
_entity.pdbx_description
1 polymer ?
#
loop_
_entity_poly.entity_id
_entity_poly.type
_entity_poly.pdbx_seq_one_letter_code
_entity_poly.pdbx_strand_id
1 'polypeptide(L)'
;MQRGIIRRRGQTQVIGRWQADIHSIVVETDDPELRRTADAILNTPQAIPVHAPEHFEFAAQAEPVTEAPSKIKYLALFALELEERGFEVEPEEE
;
A
#
# COMPACT_ATOMS: atom_id res chain seq x y z
N MET A 1 2.94 0.21 -15.66
CA MET A 1 2.20 -0.65 -14.71
C MET A 1 3.21 -1.57 -14.08
N GLN A 2 3.10 -1.83 -12.78
CA GLN A 2 3.92 -2.81 -12.06
C GLN A 2 3.04 -3.99 -11.67
N ARG A 3 3.63 -5.19 -11.64
CA ARG A 3 2.93 -6.43 -11.31
C ARG A 3 3.84 -7.31 -10.48
N GLY A 4 3.23 -8.23 -9.77
CA GLY A 4 3.96 -9.22 -9.04
C GLY A 4 3.07 -10.25 -8.37
N ILE A 5 3.71 -11.03 -7.52
CA ILE A 5 3.12 -12.18 -6.84
C ILE A 5 3.07 -11.95 -5.34
N ILE A 6 2.17 -12.67 -4.70
CA ILE A 6 2.01 -12.71 -3.26
C ILE A 6 2.14 -14.16 -2.80
N ARG A 7 2.97 -14.39 -1.79
CA ARG A 7 3.15 -15.68 -1.12
C ARG A 7 2.87 -15.55 0.37
N ARG A 8 2.68 -16.67 1.06
CA ARG A 8 2.81 -16.68 2.53
C ARG A 8 4.28 -16.70 2.89
N ARG A 9 4.66 -16.01 3.96
CA ARG A 9 6.05 -15.94 4.42
C ARG A 9 6.65 -17.33 4.60
N GLY A 10 7.81 -17.57 3.97
CA GLY A 10 8.50 -18.86 3.99
C GLY A 10 7.85 -19.96 3.13
N GLN A 11 6.87 -19.63 2.29
CA GLN A 11 6.27 -20.55 1.32
C GLN A 11 6.62 -20.15 -0.10
N THR A 12 6.90 -21.13 -0.95
CA THR A 12 7.15 -20.92 -2.39
C THR A 12 5.86 -20.85 -3.21
N GLN A 13 4.74 -21.27 -2.63
CA GLN A 13 3.45 -21.28 -3.30
C GLN A 13 2.92 -19.85 -3.48
N VAL A 14 2.65 -19.49 -4.73
CA VAL A 14 1.95 -18.25 -5.07
C VAL A 14 0.47 -18.40 -4.72
N ILE A 15 -0.01 -17.54 -3.83
CA ILE A 15 -1.41 -17.52 -3.36
C ILE A 15 -2.18 -16.32 -3.91
N GLY A 16 -1.49 -15.34 -4.49
CA GLY A 16 -2.12 -14.22 -5.18
C GLY A 16 -1.17 -13.49 -6.12
N ARG A 17 -1.74 -12.59 -6.91
CA ARG A 17 -1.04 -11.65 -7.76
C ARG A 17 -1.48 -10.24 -7.44
N TRP A 18 -0.59 -9.29 -7.59
CA TRP A 18 -0.90 -7.88 -7.47
C TRP A 18 -0.54 -7.16 -8.77
N GLN A 19 -1.35 -6.16 -9.10
CA GLN A 19 -1.09 -5.23 -10.17
C GLN A 19 -1.29 -3.82 -9.65
N ALA A 20 -0.31 -2.96 -9.89
CA ALA A 20 -0.36 -1.56 -9.53
C ALA A 20 -0.22 -0.67 -10.77
N ASP A 21 -1.10 0.30 -10.87
CA ASP A 21 -1.00 1.38 -11.85
C ASP A 21 -0.98 2.76 -11.16
N ILE A 22 -1.02 3.83 -11.96
CA ILE A 22 -0.96 5.22 -11.45
C ILE A 22 -2.22 5.55 -10.62
N HIS A 23 -3.28 4.74 -10.71
CA HIS A 23 -4.58 5.00 -10.12
C HIS A 23 -4.94 4.05 -8.98
N SER A 24 -4.49 2.80 -9.00
CA SER A 24 -5.00 1.72 -8.16
C SER A 24 -4.01 0.58 -7.96
N ILE A 25 -4.23 -0.19 -6.89
CA ILE A 25 -3.62 -1.51 -6.66
C ILE A 25 -4.76 -2.52 -6.67
N VAL A 26 -4.61 -3.58 -7.46
CA VAL A 26 -5.57 -4.67 -7.58
C VAL A 26 -4.88 -5.96 -7.14
N VAL A 27 -5.57 -6.76 -6.33
CA VAL A 27 -5.10 -8.08 -5.92
C VAL A 27 -6.03 -9.15 -6.47
N GLU A 28 -5.44 -10.15 -7.12
CA GLU A 28 -6.09 -11.33 -7.65
C GLU A 28 -5.68 -12.54 -6.81
N THR A 29 -6.63 -13.14 -6.10
CA THR A 29 -6.38 -14.28 -5.23
C THR A 29 -7.66 -15.08 -5.00
N ASP A 30 -7.52 -16.40 -4.89
CA ASP A 30 -8.54 -17.32 -4.39
C ASP A 30 -8.38 -17.60 -2.87
N ASP A 31 -7.30 -17.10 -2.25
CA ASP A 31 -7.07 -17.25 -0.82
C ASP A 31 -7.94 -16.24 -0.04
N PRO A 32 -8.85 -16.70 0.83
CA PRO A 32 -9.81 -15.82 1.51
C PRO A 32 -9.15 -14.93 2.56
N GLU A 33 -8.02 -15.35 3.13
CA GLU A 33 -7.27 -14.58 4.12
C GLU A 33 -6.53 -13.42 3.45
N LEU A 34 -5.87 -13.68 2.32
CA LEU A 34 -5.23 -12.67 1.51
C LEU A 34 -6.25 -11.67 0.96
N ARG A 35 -7.40 -12.14 0.44
CA ARG A 35 -8.49 -11.27 -0.03
C ARG A 35 -8.93 -10.29 1.05
N ARG A 36 -9.31 -10.81 2.22
CA ARG A 36 -9.79 -9.98 3.34
C ARG A 36 -8.73 -8.97 3.77
N THR A 37 -7.48 -9.39 3.81
CA THR A 37 -6.37 -8.54 4.23
C THR A 37 -6.12 -7.42 3.23
N ALA A 38 -6.02 -7.76 1.94
CA ALA A 38 -5.83 -6.78 0.87
C ALA A 38 -6.98 -5.77 0.84
N ASP A 39 -8.22 -6.23 0.93
CA ASP A 39 -9.40 -5.35 0.96
C ASP A 39 -9.39 -4.43 2.19
N ALA A 40 -8.97 -4.91 3.36
CA ALA A 40 -8.86 -4.07 4.56
C ALA A 40 -7.82 -2.97 4.37
N ILE A 41 -6.64 -3.28 3.82
CA ILE A 41 -5.58 -2.30 3.58
C ILE A 41 -6.00 -1.28 2.52
N LEU A 42 -6.56 -1.74 1.39
CA LEU A 42 -6.95 -0.89 0.27
C LEU A 42 -8.15 0.02 0.58
N ASN A 43 -9.05 -0.40 1.48
CA ASN A 43 -10.18 0.41 1.93
C ASN A 43 -9.86 1.30 3.14
N THR A 44 -8.67 1.19 3.74
CA THR A 44 -8.28 2.04 4.86
C THR A 44 -7.90 3.44 4.34
N PRO A 45 -8.56 4.53 4.79
CA PRO A 45 -8.18 5.88 4.44
C PRO A 45 -6.80 6.20 5.04
N GLN A 46 -5.77 6.28 4.20
CA GLN A 46 -4.42 6.65 4.60
C GLN A 46 -4.34 8.17 4.80
N ALA A 47 -4.42 8.63 6.05
CA ALA A 47 -4.16 10.03 6.40
C ALA A 47 -2.64 10.23 6.52
N ILE A 48 -2.03 10.99 5.61
CA ILE A 48 -0.63 11.38 5.75
C ILE A 48 -0.55 12.56 6.72
N PRO A 49 0.11 12.42 7.87
CA PRO A 49 0.36 13.54 8.75
C PRO A 49 1.37 14.49 8.07
N VAL A 50 0.90 15.67 7.67
CA VAL A 50 1.76 16.75 7.20
C VAL A 50 2.35 17.42 8.44
N HIS A 51 3.62 17.14 8.76
CA HIS A 51 4.33 17.88 9.80
C HIS A 51 4.59 19.31 9.29
N ALA A 52 3.84 20.28 9.81
CA ALA A 52 4.18 21.70 9.64
C ALA A 52 5.49 22.00 10.39
N PRO A 53 6.50 22.65 9.77
CA PRO A 53 7.73 23.01 10.47
C PRO A 53 7.44 23.98 11.63
N GLU A 54 7.97 23.70 12.82
CA GLU A 54 7.73 24.42 14.09
C GLU A 54 8.35 25.83 14.20
N HIS A 55 8.46 26.58 13.09
CA HIS A 55 9.03 27.92 13.14
C HIS A 55 8.23 28.88 12.27
N PHE A 56 7.09 29.40 12.74
CA PHE A 56 6.58 30.74 12.38
C PHE A 56 5.36 31.08 13.26
N GLU A 57 5.49 32.02 14.21
CA GLU A 57 4.44 32.47 15.14
C GLU A 57 3.25 33.22 14.48
N PHE A 58 3.12 33.20 13.15
CA PHE A 58 2.11 34.00 12.43
C PHE A 58 1.49 33.31 11.19
N ALA A 59 1.52 31.99 11.08
CA ALA A 59 0.82 31.29 10.01
C ALA A 59 -0.50 30.70 10.53
N ALA A 60 -1.63 31.18 9.98
CA ALA A 60 -2.94 30.57 10.15
C ALA A 60 -2.85 29.04 9.94
N GLN A 61 -3.62 28.28 10.71
CA GLN A 61 -3.73 26.81 10.62
C GLN A 61 -3.65 26.38 9.16
N ALA A 62 -2.51 25.81 8.76
CA ALA A 62 -2.32 25.35 7.39
C ALA A 62 -3.35 24.25 7.15
N GLU A 63 -4.29 24.51 6.25
CA GLU A 63 -5.29 23.53 5.84
C GLU A 63 -4.55 22.27 5.37
N PRO A 64 -4.99 21.07 5.78
CA PRO A 64 -4.34 19.84 5.38
C PRO A 64 -4.39 19.74 3.85
N VAL A 65 -3.24 19.97 3.21
CA VAL A 65 -3.10 19.74 1.79
C VAL A 65 -3.24 18.24 1.60
N THR A 66 -4.40 17.83 1.11
CA THR A 66 -4.67 16.44 0.73
C THR A 66 -4.02 16.20 -0.63
N GLU A 67 -2.69 16.30 -0.68
CA GLU A 67 -1.95 15.84 -1.85
C GLU A 67 -2.03 14.32 -1.86
N ALA A 68 -2.61 13.76 -2.91
CA ALA A 68 -2.54 12.32 -3.13
C ALA A 68 -1.05 11.95 -3.15
N PRO A 69 -0.53 11.17 -2.18
CA PRO A 69 0.87 10.76 -2.21
C PRO A 69 1.16 10.12 -3.56
N SER A 70 2.33 10.42 -4.11
CA SER A 70 2.80 9.77 -5.34
C SER A 70 2.66 8.26 -5.17
N LYS A 71 1.85 7.61 -6.02
CA LYS A 71 1.30 6.28 -5.73
C LYS A 71 2.30 5.13 -5.67
N ILE A 72 3.57 5.41 -5.98
CA ILE A 72 4.71 4.54 -5.65
C ILE A 72 4.79 4.33 -4.12
N LYS A 73 4.47 5.35 -3.31
CA LYS A 73 4.34 5.23 -1.86
C LYS A 73 3.19 4.30 -1.45
N TYR A 74 2.09 4.26 -2.23
CA TYR A 74 0.97 3.35 -1.94
C TYR A 74 1.34 1.89 -2.13
N LEU A 75 2.11 1.54 -3.18
CA LEU A 75 2.58 0.15 -3.35
C LEU A 75 3.53 -0.27 -2.23
N ALA A 76 4.48 0.59 -1.86
CA ALA A 76 5.40 0.29 -0.76
C ALA A 76 4.67 0.13 0.59
N LEU A 77 3.71 0.99 0.90
CA LEU A 77 2.88 0.88 2.10
C LEU A 77 2.01 -0.38 2.07
N PHE A 78 1.40 -0.67 0.93
CA PHE A 78 0.59 -1.88 0.74
C PHE A 78 1.42 -3.16 0.95
N ALA A 79 2.62 -3.22 0.38
CA ALA A 79 3.54 -4.33 0.56
C ALA A 79 3.96 -4.49 2.03
N LEU A 80 4.34 -3.39 2.69
CA LEU A 80 4.71 -3.40 4.11
C LEU A 80 3.58 -3.94 4.99
N GLU A 81 2.36 -3.46 4.78
CA GLU A 81 1.16 -3.87 5.52
C GLU A 81 0.80 -5.35 5.31
N LEU A 82 1.03 -5.88 4.11
CA LEU A 82 0.88 -7.32 3.84
C LEU A 82 1.99 -8.14 4.51
N GLU A 83 3.22 -7.64 4.49
CA GLU A 83 4.36 -8.30 5.13
C GLU A 83 4.22 -8.36 6.65
N GLU A 84 3.72 -7.30 7.30
CA GLU A 84 3.41 -7.33 8.74
C GLU A 84 2.37 -8.40 9.10
N ARG A 85 1.50 -8.74 8.14
CA ARG A 85 0.47 -9.80 8.29
C ARG A 85 0.94 -11.18 7.84
N GLY A 86 2.23 -11.34 7.52
CA GLY A 86 2.84 -12.63 7.21
C GLY A 86 2.78 -13.04 5.74
N PHE A 87 2.51 -12.11 4.84
CA PHE A 87 2.65 -12.31 3.40
C PHE A 87 4.03 -11.86 2.90
N GLU A 88 4.40 -12.28 1.70
CA GLU A 88 5.58 -11.81 0.97
C GLU A 88 5.09 -11.27 -0.37
N VAL A 89 5.51 -10.05 -0.71
CA VAL A 89 5.10 -9.34 -1.93
C VAL A 89 6.33 -9.14 -2.79
N GLU A 90 6.36 -9.78 -3.95
CA GLU A 90 7.52 -9.72 -4.85
C GLU A 90 7.10 -9.19 -6.23
N PRO A 91 7.89 -8.29 -6.84
CA PRO A 91 7.68 -7.92 -8.24
C PRO A 91 7.98 -9.10 -9.16
N GLU A 92 7.18 -9.27 -10.22
CA GLU A 92 7.56 -10.13 -11.33
C GLU A 92 8.60 -9.38 -12.18
N GLU A 93 9.82 -9.92 -12.29
CA GLU A 93 10.81 -9.42 -13.25
C GLU A 93 10.29 -9.70 -14.67
N GLU A 94 10.18 -8.64 -15.47
CA GLU A 94 9.87 -8.71 -16.90
C GLU A 94 11.11 -9.02 -17.74
#